data_AF-B4NXI4-F1
#
_entry.id   AF-B4NXI4-F1
#
_cell.length_a   1.000
_cell.length_b   1.000
_cell.length_c   1.000
_cell.angle_alpha   90.00
_cell.angle_beta   90.00
_cell.angle_gamma   90.00
#
_symmetry.space_group_name_H-M   'P 1'
#
loop_
_entity.id
_entity.type
_entity.pdbx_description
1 polymer ?
#
loop_
_entity_poly.entity_id
_entity_poly.type
_entity_poly.pdbx_seq_one_letter_code
_entity_poly.pdbx_strand_id
1 'polypeptide(L)'
;MDNIYHQDSVRPTITQLDPITQFIRSIYNIGLIFIGITVGAWLLLVLTNTHLHTHLPFPSYVLAAIVFLVIICMHCIPRLSYYWFTKWFPASVVVVCTTLFGTYLIDDLTTFVIIGVMIGVALIILILNFAGAMCPQEFLPGGVCSTLLMMALLLCLFIVGIVQICTGNVFVLDAFASILFVMVVIAIPIQAQLNHCRLDTVEIVPKEHLMVCTLTLYLHSMIFFFCVCYFILVEERKEAMRQTTEGPKISLENDFD
;
A
#
# COMPACT_ATOMS: atom_id res chain seq x y z
N MET A 1 54.37 -23.48 -40.05
CA MET A 1 54.35 -22.16 -39.40
C MET A 1 52.94 -21.61 -39.51
N ASP A 2 52.15 -22.01 -38.52
CA ASP A 2 51.25 -21.21 -37.70
C ASP A 2 50.29 -20.25 -38.41
N ASN A 3 49.06 -20.72 -38.56
CA ASN A 3 47.91 -19.83 -38.46
C ASN A 3 46.83 -20.53 -37.64
N ILE A 4 47.05 -20.57 -36.33
CA ILE A 4 46.11 -21.08 -35.33
C ILE A 4 46.00 -20.01 -34.24
N TYR A 5 44.75 -19.67 -33.90
CA TYR A 5 44.31 -18.78 -32.81
C TYR A 5 44.54 -17.28 -32.99
N HIS A 6 43.49 -16.57 -33.39
CA HIS A 6 42.78 -15.65 -32.49
C HIS A 6 41.36 -15.50 -33.00
N GLN A 7 40.53 -16.49 -32.63
CA GLN A 7 39.09 -16.32 -32.57
C GLN A 7 38.85 -15.31 -31.45
N ASP A 8 38.71 -14.04 -31.80
CA ASP A 8 38.33 -13.00 -30.87
C ASP A 8 37.05 -13.45 -30.16
N SER A 9 37.22 -13.77 -28.88
CA SER A 9 36.14 -14.08 -27.99
C SER A 9 35.17 -12.91 -28.05
N VAL A 10 34.03 -13.12 -28.71
CA VAL A 10 32.81 -12.35 -28.46
C VAL A 10 32.47 -12.62 -27.00
N ARG A 11 33.13 -11.89 -26.10
CA ARG A 11 32.67 -11.73 -24.73
C ARG A 11 31.28 -11.17 -24.90
N PRO A 12 30.21 -11.86 -24.48
CA PRO A 12 28.90 -11.23 -24.47
C PRO A 12 29.10 -9.97 -23.63
N THR A 13 28.93 -8.82 -24.26
CA THR A 13 28.78 -7.54 -23.57
C THR A 13 27.62 -7.81 -22.63
N ILE A 14 27.93 -8.14 -21.37
CA ILE A 14 26.95 -8.09 -20.30
C ILE A 14 26.52 -6.64 -20.35
N THR A 15 25.35 -6.40 -20.94
CA THR A 15 24.74 -5.08 -21.02
C THR A 15 24.69 -4.60 -19.58
N GLN A 16 25.68 -3.81 -19.15
CA GLN A 16 25.71 -3.29 -17.80
C GLN A 16 24.50 -2.37 -17.71
N LEU A 17 23.45 -2.90 -17.10
CA LEU A 17 22.20 -2.20 -16.93
C LEU A 17 22.51 -0.92 -16.17
N ASP A 18 22.05 0.21 -16.69
CA ASP A 18 22.26 1.51 -16.08
C ASP A 18 21.88 1.45 -14.58
N PRO A 19 22.71 2.00 -13.67
CA PRO A 19 22.53 1.88 -12.22
C PRO A 19 21.16 2.37 -11.73
N ILE A 20 20.56 3.37 -12.40
CA ILE A 20 19.21 3.87 -12.07
C ILE A 20 18.17 2.82 -12.46
N THR A 21 18.29 2.23 -13.65
CA THR A 21 17.41 1.15 -14.10
C THR A 21 17.48 -0.06 -13.17
N GLN A 22 18.68 -0.43 -12.68
CA GLN A 22 18.85 -1.50 -11.71
C GLN A 22 18.20 -1.18 -10.36
N PHE A 23 18.32 0.06 -9.89
CA PHE A 23 17.68 0.54 -8.66
C PHE A 23 16.15 0.46 -8.75
N ILE A 24 15.57 1.03 -9.81
CA ILE A 24 14.12 0.99 -10.09
C ILE A 24 13.62 -0.45 -10.10
N ARG A 25 14.28 -1.32 -10.88
CA ARG A 25 13.90 -2.73 -10.98
C ARG A 25 13.99 -3.45 -9.64
N SER A 26 14.96 -3.09 -8.80
CA SER A 26 15.11 -3.68 -7.46
C SER A 26 13.97 -3.28 -6.52
N ILE A 27 13.53 -2.01 -6.55
CA ILE A 27 12.37 -1.54 -5.76
C ILE A 27 11.13 -2.35 -6.11
N TYR A 28 10.80 -2.41 -7.41
CA TYR A 28 9.59 -3.09 -7.86
C TYR A 28 9.65 -4.60 -7.62
N ASN A 29 10.79 -5.25 -7.88
CA ASN A 29 10.92 -6.69 -7.64
C ASN A 29 10.75 -7.05 -6.16
N ILE A 30 11.45 -6.35 -5.26
CA ILE A 30 11.34 -6.62 -3.82
C ILE A 30 9.95 -6.26 -3.30
N GLY A 31 9.39 -5.12 -3.75
CA GLY A 31 8.03 -4.71 -3.40
C GLY A 31 6.98 -5.73 -3.83
N LEU A 32 7.07 -6.24 -5.06
CA LEU A 32 6.20 -7.31 -5.56
C LEU A 32 6.33 -8.60 -4.76
N ILE A 33 7.53 -8.95 -4.29
CA ILE A 33 7.72 -10.10 -3.39
C ILE A 33 6.97 -9.88 -2.08
N PHE A 34 7.10 -8.72 -1.44
CA PHE A 34 6.36 -8.41 -0.20
C PHE A 34 4.85 -8.42 -0.40
N ILE A 35 4.35 -7.79 -1.48
CA ILE A 35 2.93 -7.82 -1.84
C ILE A 35 2.47 -9.28 -2.07
N GLY A 36 3.24 -10.06 -2.83
CA GLY A 36 2.91 -11.45 -3.14
C GLY A 36 2.87 -12.34 -1.90
N ILE A 37 3.78 -12.15 -0.95
CA ILE A 37 3.76 -12.86 0.34
C ILE A 37 2.50 -12.50 1.13
N THR A 38 2.17 -11.21 1.25
CA THR A 38 0.98 -10.77 1.98
C THR A 38 -0.32 -11.28 1.34
N VAL A 39 -0.45 -11.14 0.03
CA VAL A 39 -1.63 -11.63 -0.71
C VAL A 39 -1.72 -13.16 -0.63
N GLY A 40 -0.59 -13.87 -0.79
CA GLY A 40 -0.54 -15.32 -0.67
C GLY A 40 -0.96 -15.81 0.72
N ALA A 41 -0.52 -15.12 1.78
CA ALA A 41 -0.93 -15.42 3.15
C ALA A 41 -2.45 -15.20 3.34
N TRP A 42 -3.00 -14.09 2.85
CA TRP A 42 -4.44 -13.83 2.93
C TRP A 42 -5.27 -14.85 2.15
N LEU A 43 -4.86 -15.20 0.93
CA LEU A 43 -5.55 -16.24 0.14
C LEU A 43 -5.54 -17.59 0.88
N LEU A 44 -4.41 -17.96 1.48
CA LEU A 44 -4.31 -19.20 2.25
C LEU A 44 -5.21 -19.18 3.48
N LEU A 45 -5.31 -18.05 4.19
CA LEU A 45 -6.22 -17.89 5.34
C LEU A 45 -7.68 -17.99 4.93
N VAL A 46 -8.06 -17.35 3.82
CA VAL A 46 -9.43 -17.40 3.28
C VAL A 46 -9.78 -18.82 2.82
N LEU A 47 -8.88 -19.51 2.12
CA LEU A 47 -9.10 -20.88 1.65
C LEU A 47 -9.22 -21.89 2.81
N THR A 48 -8.51 -21.64 3.92
CA THR A 48 -8.54 -22.50 5.11
C THR A 48 -9.62 -22.11 6.12
N ASN A 49 -10.39 -21.03 5.86
CA ASN A 49 -11.37 -20.45 6.80
C ASN A 49 -10.79 -20.23 8.21
N THR A 50 -9.53 -19.76 8.28
CA THR A 50 -8.85 -19.54 9.57
C THR A 50 -8.97 -18.08 10.00
N HIS A 51 -9.68 -17.85 11.10
CA HIS A 51 -9.90 -16.51 11.67
C HIS A 51 -8.76 -16.06 12.58
N LEU A 52 -7.59 -15.78 12.00
CA LEU A 52 -6.36 -15.48 12.74
C LEU A 52 -6.51 -14.28 13.70
N HIS A 53 -7.33 -13.30 13.33
CA HIS A 53 -7.53 -12.08 14.12
C HIS A 53 -8.11 -12.34 15.52
N THR A 54 -8.87 -13.44 15.68
CA THR A 54 -9.49 -13.82 16.97
C THR A 54 -8.48 -14.31 18.01
N HIS A 55 -7.28 -14.69 17.57
CA HIS A 55 -6.23 -15.20 18.43
C HIS A 55 -5.22 -14.12 18.88
N LEU A 56 -5.35 -12.89 18.39
CA LEU A 56 -4.44 -11.80 18.74
C LEU A 56 -4.84 -11.17 20.10
N PRO A 57 -3.91 -11.07 21.06
CA PRO A 57 -4.22 -10.59 22.41
C PRO A 57 -4.33 -9.06 22.52
N PHE A 58 -4.14 -8.33 21.42
CA PHE A 58 -4.11 -6.87 21.39
C PHE A 58 -4.99 -6.31 20.26
N PRO A 59 -5.44 -5.05 20.37
CA PRO A 59 -6.26 -4.41 19.33
C PRO A 59 -5.50 -4.14 18.02
N SER A 60 -6.23 -4.10 16.91
CA SER A 60 -5.66 -3.86 15.56
C SER A 60 -4.93 -2.52 15.42
N TYR A 61 -5.33 -1.47 16.15
CA TYR A 61 -4.65 -0.17 16.11
C TYR A 61 -3.19 -0.25 16.59
N VAL A 62 -2.83 -1.23 17.42
CA VAL A 62 -1.46 -1.45 17.89
C VAL A 62 -0.56 -1.85 16.72
N LEU A 63 -1.06 -2.69 15.81
CA LEU A 63 -0.32 -3.09 14.60
C LEU A 63 -0.04 -1.88 13.70
N ALA A 64 -1.03 -1.02 13.48
CA ALA A 64 -0.87 0.21 12.70
C ALA A 64 0.15 1.16 13.35
N ALA A 65 0.13 1.31 14.67
CA ALA A 65 1.10 2.13 15.41
C ALA A 65 2.53 1.59 15.29
N ILE A 66 2.72 0.26 15.38
CA ILE A 66 4.04 -0.37 15.18
C ILE A 66 4.57 -0.08 13.77
N VAL A 67 3.75 -0.29 12.73
CA VAL A 67 4.13 -0.02 11.33
C VAL A 67 4.53 1.45 11.17
N PHE A 68 3.73 2.38 11.68
CA PHE A 68 4.01 3.81 11.60
C PHE A 68 5.33 4.19 12.28
N LEU A 69 5.58 3.69 13.50
CA LEU A 69 6.82 3.94 14.23
C LEU A 69 8.03 3.38 13.49
N VAL A 70 7.97 2.15 12.98
CA VAL A 70 9.09 1.53 12.25
C VAL A 70 9.42 2.34 11.00
N ILE A 71 8.41 2.78 10.25
CA ILE A 71 8.60 3.57 9.03
C ILE A 71 9.17 4.96 9.34
N ILE A 72 8.68 5.64 10.38
CA ILE A 72 9.27 6.90 10.84
C ILE A 72 10.73 6.70 11.22
N CYS A 73 11.06 5.67 12.00
CA CYS A 73 12.44 5.38 12.37
C CYS A 73 13.33 5.15 11.13
N MET A 74 12.83 4.44 10.11
CA MET A 74 13.56 4.21 8.86
C MET A 74 13.73 5.49 8.03
N HIS A 75 12.73 6.39 8.01
CA HIS A 75 12.84 7.68 7.33
C HIS A 75 13.77 8.66 8.05
N CYS A 76 13.70 8.72 9.38
CA CYS A 76 14.55 9.60 10.19
C CYS A 76 16.01 9.12 10.27
N ILE A 77 16.25 7.81 10.15
CA ILE A 77 17.59 7.21 10.23
C ILE A 77 17.82 6.30 9.01
N PRO A 78 18.05 6.86 7.79
CA PRO A 78 18.24 6.07 6.57
C PRO A 78 19.40 5.08 6.65
N ARG A 79 20.43 5.37 7.46
CA ARG A 79 21.56 4.45 7.72
C ARG A 79 21.13 3.11 8.34
N LEU A 80 19.99 3.07 9.04
CA LEU A 80 19.44 1.84 9.62
C LEU A 80 19.02 0.84 8.51
N SER A 81 18.60 1.37 7.36
CA SER A 81 18.21 0.62 6.15
C SER A 81 19.41 0.09 5.35
N TYR A 82 20.65 0.49 5.69
CA TYR A 82 21.83 0.07 4.95
C TYR A 82 22.44 -1.26 5.44
N TYR A 83 22.46 -1.50 6.76
CA TYR A 83 23.07 -2.70 7.32
C TYR A 83 22.21 -3.94 7.03
N TRP A 84 22.85 -5.03 6.55
CA TRP A 84 22.15 -6.19 5.97
C TRP A 84 21.15 -6.85 6.94
N PHE A 85 21.53 -7.16 8.18
CA PHE A 85 20.60 -7.69 9.18
C PHE A 85 19.54 -6.65 9.58
N THR A 86 19.97 -5.39 9.70
CA THR A 86 19.14 -4.29 10.18
C THR A 86 18.10 -3.81 9.18
N LYS A 87 18.21 -4.11 7.88
CA LYS A 87 17.21 -3.71 6.88
C LYS A 87 16.09 -4.73 6.68
N TRP A 88 16.38 -6.02 6.80
CA TRP A 88 15.38 -7.08 6.61
C TRP A 88 14.49 -7.26 7.82
N PHE A 89 15.02 -7.04 9.03
CA PHE A 89 14.23 -7.11 10.26
C PHE A 89 13.06 -6.11 10.29
N PRO A 90 13.26 -4.77 10.16
CA PRO A 90 12.16 -3.81 10.18
C PRO A 90 11.22 -4.00 8.99
N ALA A 91 11.76 -4.37 7.81
CA ALA A 91 10.92 -4.71 6.66
C ALA A 91 10.00 -5.90 6.95
N SER A 92 10.52 -6.96 7.56
CA SER A 92 9.73 -8.13 7.97
C SER A 92 8.70 -7.77 9.03
N VAL A 93 9.04 -6.91 10.00
CA VAL A 93 8.10 -6.44 11.03
C VAL A 93 6.95 -5.69 10.36
N VAL A 94 7.25 -4.76 9.44
CA VAL A 94 6.22 -4.03 8.68
C VAL A 94 5.31 -5.01 7.92
N VAL A 95 5.89 -5.92 7.12
CA VAL A 95 5.12 -6.86 6.30
C VAL A 95 4.24 -7.76 7.17
N VAL A 96 4.75 -8.30 8.28
CA VAL A 96 3.98 -9.17 9.19
C VAL A 96 2.86 -8.38 9.86
N CYS A 97 3.15 -7.21 10.44
CA CYS A 97 2.14 -6.38 11.10
C CYS A 97 1.04 -5.94 10.13
N THR A 98 1.40 -5.55 8.91
CA THR A 98 0.43 -5.17 7.87
C THR A 98 -0.40 -6.38 7.41
N THR A 99 0.21 -7.55 7.26
CA THR A 99 -0.50 -8.79 6.91
C THR A 99 -1.51 -9.16 7.99
N LEU A 100 -1.12 -9.13 9.28
CA LEU A 100 -2.02 -9.36 10.41
C LEU A 100 -3.09 -8.29 10.54
N PHE A 101 -2.79 -7.03 10.23
CA PHE A 101 -3.80 -5.97 10.23
C PHE A 101 -4.87 -6.23 9.18
N GLY A 102 -4.48 -6.67 7.98
CA GLY A 102 -5.42 -6.97 6.91
C GLY A 102 -6.39 -8.11 7.20
N THR A 103 -6.02 -9.08 8.05
CA THR A 103 -6.94 -10.19 8.39
C THR A 103 -8.21 -9.69 9.09
N TYR A 104 -8.15 -8.56 9.82
CA TYR A 104 -9.34 -7.95 10.43
C TYR A 104 -10.35 -7.44 9.40
N LEU A 105 -9.89 -6.97 8.24
CA LEU A 105 -10.77 -6.44 7.20
C LEU A 105 -11.25 -7.54 6.24
N ILE A 106 -10.45 -8.58 6.08
CA ILE A 106 -10.73 -9.67 5.15
C ILE A 106 -11.76 -10.65 5.73
N ASP A 107 -11.74 -10.90 7.05
CA ASP A 107 -12.67 -11.85 7.67
C ASP A 107 -14.14 -11.42 7.57
N ASP A 108 -14.41 -10.12 7.45
CA ASP A 108 -15.77 -9.58 7.29
C ASP A 108 -16.28 -9.63 5.84
N LEU A 109 -15.42 -9.97 4.87
CA LEU A 109 -15.74 -9.97 3.44
C LEU A 109 -15.83 -11.38 2.87
N THR A 110 -16.69 -11.56 1.86
CA THR A 110 -16.77 -12.85 1.15
C THR A 110 -15.55 -13.09 0.25
N THR A 111 -15.17 -14.36 0.05
CA THR A 111 -14.01 -14.76 -0.76
C THR A 111 -14.02 -14.14 -2.17
N PHE A 112 -15.18 -14.11 -2.83
CA PHE A 112 -15.31 -13.53 -4.16
C PHE A 112 -15.07 -12.02 -4.17
N VAL A 113 -15.58 -11.30 -3.17
CA VAL A 113 -15.35 -9.86 -3.01
C VAL A 113 -13.87 -9.59 -2.79
N ILE A 114 -13.20 -10.35 -1.91
CA ILE A 114 -11.77 -10.18 -1.62
C ILE A 114 -10.92 -10.37 -2.89
N ILE A 115 -11.17 -11.44 -3.66
CA ILE A 115 -10.43 -11.69 -4.91
C ILE A 115 -10.67 -10.56 -5.92
N GLY A 116 -11.92 -10.13 -6.08
CA GLY A 116 -12.28 -9.01 -6.95
C GLY A 116 -11.58 -7.71 -6.54
N VAL A 117 -11.56 -7.39 -5.25
CA VAL A 117 -10.88 -6.21 -4.70
C VAL A 117 -9.37 -6.30 -4.91
N MET A 118 -8.75 -7.45 -4.66
CA MET A 118 -7.31 -7.65 -4.90
C MET A 118 -6.95 -7.37 -6.35
N ILE A 119 -7.72 -7.88 -7.32
CA ILE A 119 -7.49 -7.65 -8.75
C ILE A 119 -7.71 -6.18 -9.10
N GLY A 120 -8.83 -5.58 -8.67
CA GLY A 120 -9.15 -4.18 -8.95
C GLY A 120 -8.10 -3.21 -8.38
N VAL A 121 -7.69 -3.43 -7.13
CA VAL A 121 -6.64 -2.65 -6.47
C VAL A 121 -5.30 -2.80 -7.20
N ALA A 122 -4.90 -4.02 -7.57
CA ALA A 122 -3.67 -4.23 -8.32
C ALA A 122 -3.66 -3.48 -9.66
N LEU A 123 -4.77 -3.48 -10.39
CA LEU A 123 -4.91 -2.74 -11.65
C LEU A 123 -4.84 -1.22 -11.43
N ILE A 124 -5.53 -0.68 -10.43
CA ILE A 124 -5.51 0.76 -10.15
C ILE A 124 -4.12 1.20 -9.72
N ILE A 125 -3.45 0.46 -8.83
CA ILE A 125 -2.08 0.75 -8.40
C ILE A 125 -1.12 0.72 -9.59
N LEU A 126 -1.27 -0.24 -10.50
CA LEU A 126 -0.46 -0.32 -11.72
C LEU A 126 -0.64 0.93 -12.59
N ILE A 127 -1.89 1.35 -12.81
CA ILE A 127 -2.23 2.56 -13.57
C ILE A 127 -1.63 3.80 -12.90
N LEU A 128 -1.79 3.95 -11.58
CA LEU A 128 -1.27 5.10 -10.84
C LEU A 128 0.27 5.15 -10.86
N ASN A 129 0.93 4.00 -10.71
CA ASN A 129 2.40 3.91 -10.81
C ASN A 129 2.87 4.26 -12.22
N PHE A 130 2.20 3.75 -13.24
CA PHE A 130 2.53 4.01 -14.64
C PHE A 130 2.32 5.48 -15.00
N ALA A 131 1.21 6.07 -14.55
CA ALA A 131 0.94 7.50 -14.69
C ALA A 131 2.04 8.33 -14.03
N GLY A 132 2.44 8.00 -12.80
CA GLY A 132 3.56 8.67 -12.14
C GLY A 132 4.88 8.54 -12.91
N ALA A 133 5.19 7.35 -13.42
CA ALA A 133 6.43 7.08 -14.16
C ALA A 133 6.48 7.81 -15.52
N MET A 134 5.36 7.90 -16.25
CA MET A 134 5.31 8.44 -17.62
C MET A 134 4.79 9.88 -17.76
N CYS A 135 4.15 10.46 -16.74
CA CYS A 135 3.55 11.80 -16.88
C CYS A 135 4.61 12.87 -17.14
N PRO A 136 4.48 13.74 -18.16
CA PRO A 136 5.41 14.84 -18.42
C PRO A 136 5.56 15.77 -17.22
N GLN A 137 6.79 16.18 -16.91
CA GLN A 137 7.12 17.04 -15.74
C GLN A 137 6.34 18.36 -15.74
N GLU A 138 6.00 18.89 -16.91
CA GLU A 138 5.24 20.15 -17.07
C GLU A 138 3.83 20.09 -16.46
N PHE A 139 3.24 18.90 -16.36
CA PHE A 139 1.90 18.70 -15.80
C PHE A 139 1.93 18.36 -14.30
N LEU A 140 3.13 18.27 -13.72
CA LEU A 140 3.30 17.81 -12.36
C LEU A 140 3.52 18.98 -11.42
N PRO A 141 2.78 19.05 -10.29
CA PRO A 141 3.05 20.05 -9.27
C PRO A 141 4.52 19.91 -8.84
N GLY A 142 5.26 21.02 -8.91
CA GLY A 142 6.68 21.03 -8.55
C GLY A 142 6.91 20.40 -7.18
N GLY A 143 8.09 19.83 -6.96
CA GLY A 143 8.38 19.02 -5.76
C GLY A 143 8.03 19.70 -4.44
N VAL A 144 8.20 21.02 -4.36
CA VAL A 144 7.81 21.83 -3.20
C VAL A 144 6.29 21.83 -2.97
N CYS A 145 5.49 22.04 -4.02
CA CYS A 145 4.03 22.03 -3.92
C CYS A 145 3.50 20.66 -3.51
N SER A 146 4.02 19.60 -4.15
CA SER A 146 3.71 18.21 -3.81
C SER A 146 4.06 17.88 -2.36
N THR A 147 5.23 18.31 -1.87
CA THR A 147 5.65 18.10 -0.48
C THR A 147 4.77 18.86 0.51
N LEU A 148 4.45 20.13 0.24
CA LEU A 148 3.58 20.94 1.09
C LEU A 148 2.16 20.34 1.18
N LEU A 149 1.61 19.88 0.06
CA LEU A 149 0.31 19.20 0.01
C LEU A 149 0.33 17.92 0.86
N MET A 150 1.35 17.08 0.68
CA MET A 150 1.50 15.83 1.44
C MET A 150 1.67 16.08 2.95
N MET A 151 2.42 17.12 3.33
CA MET A 151 2.58 17.51 4.73
C MET A 151 1.27 18.02 5.34
N ALA A 152 0.51 18.81 4.60
CA ALA A 152 -0.80 19.30 5.05
C ALA A 152 -1.81 18.15 5.22
N LEU A 153 -1.87 17.21 4.27
CA LEU A 153 -2.72 16.02 4.36
C LEU A 153 -2.30 15.11 5.54
N LEU A 154 -1.00 14.92 5.75
CA LEU A 154 -0.49 14.13 6.88
C LEU A 154 -0.85 14.78 8.22
N LEU A 155 -0.71 16.12 8.34
CA LEU A 155 -1.12 16.85 9.54
C LEU A 155 -2.63 16.72 9.79
N CYS A 156 -3.44 16.82 8.73
CA CYS A 156 -4.88 16.63 8.82
C CYS A 156 -5.24 15.21 9.31
N LEU A 157 -4.61 14.18 8.74
CA LEU A 157 -4.78 12.80 9.19
C LEU A 157 -4.36 12.59 10.63
N PHE A 158 -3.27 13.23 11.08
CA PHE A 158 -2.82 13.12 12.45
C PHE A 158 -3.85 13.70 13.43
N ILE A 159 -4.39 14.88 13.13
CA ILE A 159 -5.44 15.52 13.95
C ILE A 159 -6.70 14.66 13.98
N VAL A 160 -7.20 14.25 12.80
CA VAL A 160 -8.41 13.42 12.70
C VAL A 160 -8.20 12.06 13.36
N GLY A 161 -7.01 11.47 13.25
CA GLY A 161 -6.64 10.22 13.89
C GLY A 161 -6.68 10.30 15.42
N ILE A 162 -6.17 11.38 16.01
CA ILE A 162 -6.29 11.61 17.47
C ILE A 162 -7.76 11.74 17.87
N VAL A 163 -8.54 12.55 17.14
CA VAL A 163 -9.98 12.72 17.42
C VAL A 163 -10.71 11.38 17.33
N GLN A 164 -10.37 10.55 16.34
CA GLN A 164 -10.95 9.23 16.17
C GLN A 164 -10.64 8.32 17.35
N ILE A 165 -9.39 8.29 17.82
CA ILE A 165 -9.00 7.48 18.99
C ILE A 165 -9.73 7.96 20.25
N CYS A 166 -9.88 9.27 20.43
CA CYS A 166 -10.54 9.85 21.60
C CYS A 166 -12.06 9.67 21.61
N THR A 167 -12.72 9.75 20.44
CA THR A 167 -14.18 9.75 20.33
C THR A 167 -14.78 8.40 19.94
N GLY A 168 -14.02 7.54 19.25
CA GLY A 168 -14.52 6.27 18.70
C GLY A 168 -15.65 6.43 17.68
N ASN A 169 -15.88 7.64 17.15
CA ASN A 169 -17.04 7.95 16.33
C ASN A 169 -16.87 7.45 14.89
N VAL A 170 -17.83 6.65 14.38
CA VAL A 170 -17.79 6.10 13.02
C VAL A 170 -17.70 7.18 11.94
N PHE A 171 -18.36 8.34 12.12
CA PHE A 171 -18.28 9.43 11.15
C PHE A 171 -16.87 10.03 11.04
N VAL A 172 -16.13 10.06 12.15
CA VAL A 172 -14.74 10.54 12.17
C VAL A 172 -13.81 9.50 11.53
N LEU A 173 -14.10 8.20 11.71
CA LEU A 173 -13.40 7.11 11.03
C LEU A 173 -13.59 7.16 9.50
N ASP A 174 -14.82 7.43 9.04
CA ASP A 174 -15.12 7.58 7.62
C ASP A 174 -14.38 8.77 7.01
N ALA A 175 -14.32 9.90 7.73
CA ALA A 175 -13.53 11.05 7.33
C ALA A 175 -12.02 10.71 7.27
N PHE A 176 -11.51 10.02 8.29
CA PHE A 176 -10.11 9.56 8.32
C PHE A 176 -9.78 8.67 7.12
N ALA A 177 -10.59 7.64 6.86
CA ALA A 177 -10.40 6.72 5.74
C ALA A 177 -10.48 7.44 4.38
N SER A 178 -11.38 8.42 4.24
CA SER A 178 -11.52 9.23 3.03
C SER A 178 -10.30 10.10 2.75
N ILE A 179 -9.80 10.81 3.76
CA ILE A 179 -8.58 11.63 3.63
C ILE A 179 -7.38 10.74 3.33
N LEU A 180 -7.28 9.57 3.99
CA LEU A 180 -6.19 8.62 3.79
C LEU A 180 -6.19 8.06 2.36
N PHE A 181 -7.38 7.72 1.84
CA PHE A 181 -7.54 7.27 0.47
C PHE A 181 -7.08 8.32 -0.55
N VAL A 182 -7.55 9.57 -0.42
CA VAL A 182 -7.15 10.68 -1.30
C VAL A 182 -5.64 10.91 -1.23
N MET A 183 -5.09 10.93 -0.02
CA MET A 183 -3.65 11.08 0.19
C MET A 183 -2.87 9.99 -0.55
N VAL A 184 -3.27 8.72 -0.43
CA VAL A 184 -2.56 7.61 -1.07
C VAL A 184 -2.69 7.64 -2.60
N VAL A 185 -3.86 7.99 -3.14
CA VAL A 185 -4.05 8.17 -4.59
C VAL A 185 -3.09 9.22 -5.16
N ILE A 186 -2.83 10.29 -4.42
CA ILE A 186 -1.86 11.34 -4.80
C ILE A 186 -0.42 10.89 -4.52
N ALA A 187 -0.18 10.17 -3.43
CA ALA A 187 1.15 9.75 -3.01
C ALA A 187 1.78 8.71 -3.95
N ILE A 188 0.98 7.79 -4.51
CA ILE A 188 1.49 6.72 -5.39
C ILE A 188 2.19 7.31 -6.63
N PRO A 189 1.57 8.21 -7.43
CA PRO A 189 2.24 8.86 -8.55
C PRO A 189 3.49 9.67 -8.16
N ILE A 190 3.43 10.43 -7.06
CA ILE A 190 4.56 11.22 -6.56
C ILE A 190 5.72 10.28 -6.21
N GLN A 191 5.45 9.18 -5.51
CA GLN A 191 6.47 8.21 -5.16
C GLN A 191 7.05 7.52 -6.40
N ALA A 192 6.22 7.21 -7.40
CA ALA A 192 6.71 6.65 -8.66
C ALA A 192 7.69 7.61 -9.36
N GLN A 193 7.46 8.93 -9.30
CA GLN A 193 8.39 9.94 -9.83
C GLN A 193 9.70 10.00 -9.06
N LEU A 194 9.63 9.94 -7.72
CA LEU A 194 10.80 9.88 -6.86
C LEU A 194 11.63 8.61 -7.15
N ASN A 195 10.98 7.46 -7.32
CA ASN A 195 11.65 6.20 -7.63
C ASN A 195 12.36 6.21 -8.99
N HIS A 196 11.81 6.95 -9.98
CA HIS A 196 12.41 7.12 -11.30
C HIS A 196 13.37 8.33 -11.37
N CYS A 197 13.71 8.95 -10.24
CA CYS A 197 14.62 10.10 -10.15
C CYS A 197 14.21 11.29 -11.02
N ARG A 198 12.89 11.48 -11.24
CA ARG A 198 12.34 12.56 -12.08
C ARG A 198 12.09 13.85 -11.32
N LEU A 199 12.48 13.95 -10.04
CA LEU A 199 12.48 15.20 -9.30
C LEU A 199 13.91 15.72 -9.22
N ASP A 200 14.14 16.90 -9.79
CA ASP A 200 15.45 17.57 -9.92
C ASP A 200 16.19 17.84 -8.59
N THR A 201 15.60 17.47 -7.46
CA THR A 201 16.14 17.71 -6.11
C THR A 201 16.92 16.53 -5.54
N VAL A 202 16.89 15.33 -6.15
CA VAL A 202 17.55 14.11 -5.64
C VAL A 202 18.53 13.56 -6.69
N GLU A 203 19.66 14.24 -6.85
CA GLU A 203 20.63 14.00 -7.93
C GLU A 203 21.61 12.82 -7.69
N ILE A 204 21.54 12.15 -6.54
CA ILE A 204 22.41 11.01 -6.20
C ILE A 204 21.54 9.93 -5.58
N VAL A 205 21.41 8.76 -6.22
CA VAL A 205 20.62 7.61 -5.74
C VAL A 205 21.41 6.83 -4.69
N PRO A 206 21.16 7.03 -3.39
CA PRO A 206 21.89 6.32 -2.35
C PRO A 206 21.25 4.94 -2.21
N LYS A 207 22.07 3.88 -2.31
CA LYS A 207 21.63 2.49 -2.03
C LYS A 207 20.89 2.34 -0.69
N GLU A 208 21.12 3.27 0.23
CA GLU A 208 20.51 3.40 1.55
C GLU A 208 18.99 3.60 1.50
N HIS A 209 18.45 4.25 0.46
CA HIS A 209 17.02 4.51 0.32
C HIS A 209 16.23 3.38 -0.35
N LEU A 210 16.91 2.36 -0.89
CA LEU A 210 16.24 1.27 -1.64
C LEU A 210 15.13 0.60 -0.81
N MET A 211 15.43 0.21 0.44
CA MET A 211 14.44 -0.47 1.28
C MET A 211 13.33 0.47 1.72
N VAL A 212 13.64 1.74 2.00
CA VAL A 212 12.63 2.75 2.34
C VAL A 212 11.64 2.92 1.18
N CYS A 213 12.14 3.18 -0.04
CA CYS A 213 11.31 3.29 -1.24
C CYS A 213 10.47 2.03 -1.49
N THR A 214 11.04 0.85 -1.25
CA THR A 214 10.35 -0.44 -1.40
C THR A 214 9.21 -0.60 -0.39
N LEU A 215 9.47 -0.31 0.89
CA LEU A 215 8.46 -0.40 1.94
C LEU A 215 7.37 0.64 1.78
N THR A 216 7.70 1.85 1.35
CA THR A 216 6.69 2.88 1.04
C THR A 216 5.79 2.41 -0.11
N LEU A 217 6.35 1.76 -1.15
CA LEU A 217 5.55 1.22 -2.27
C LEU A 217 4.61 0.12 -1.78
N TYR A 218 5.12 -0.81 -0.97
CA TYR A 218 4.34 -1.85 -0.33
C TYR A 218 3.22 -1.25 0.53
N LEU A 219 3.53 -0.29 1.40
CA LEU A 219 2.56 0.31 2.30
C LEU A 219 1.49 1.12 1.59
N HIS A 220 1.84 1.93 0.58
CA HIS A 220 0.82 2.60 -0.22
C HIS A 220 -0.14 1.59 -0.88
N SER A 221 0.40 0.47 -1.36
CA SER A 221 -0.44 -0.59 -1.93
C SER A 221 -1.39 -1.21 -0.90
N MET A 222 -0.88 -1.51 0.29
CA MET A 222 -1.68 -2.10 1.38
C MET A 222 -2.69 -1.11 1.97
N ILE A 223 -2.30 0.16 2.17
CA ILE A 223 -3.22 1.19 2.66
C ILE A 223 -4.33 1.44 1.65
N PHE A 224 -4.01 1.51 0.35
CA PHE A 224 -5.02 1.64 -0.69
C PHE A 224 -6.00 0.46 -0.67
N PHE A 225 -5.49 -0.77 -0.55
CA PHE A 225 -6.31 -1.96 -0.38
C PHE A 225 -7.22 -1.87 0.85
N PHE A 226 -6.69 -1.49 2.02
CA PHE A 226 -7.47 -1.35 3.25
C PHE A 226 -8.55 -0.28 3.14
N CYS A 227 -8.28 0.86 2.49
CA CYS A 227 -9.28 1.88 2.24
C CYS A 227 -10.42 1.35 1.37
N VAL A 228 -10.12 0.62 0.30
CA VAL A 228 -11.14 0.03 -0.58
C VAL A 228 -11.98 -1.00 0.17
N CYS A 229 -11.35 -1.92 0.90
CA CYS A 229 -12.06 -2.87 1.77
C CYS A 229 -12.96 -2.15 2.79
N TYR A 230 -12.44 -1.11 3.45
CA TYR A 230 -13.19 -0.33 4.41
C TYR A 230 -14.44 0.32 3.78
N PHE A 231 -14.31 0.92 2.59
CA PHE A 231 -15.46 1.53 1.92
C PHE A 231 -16.52 0.52 1.51
N ILE A 232 -16.13 -0.68 1.09
CA ILE A 232 -17.07 -1.77 0.81
C ILE A 232 -17.83 -2.14 2.08
N LEU A 233 -17.13 -2.35 3.20
CA LEU A 233 -17.76 -2.65 4.49
C LEU A 233 -18.67 -1.52 5.00
N VAL A 234 -18.35 -0.26 4.71
CA VAL A 234 -19.23 0.87 5.03
C VAL A 234 -20.50 0.83 4.18
N GLU A 235 -20.39 0.53 2.89
CA GLU A 235 -21.55 0.45 2.00
C GLU A 235 -22.47 -0.72 2.38
N GLU A 236 -21.92 -1.90 2.62
CA GLU A 236 -22.69 -3.07 3.09
C GLU A 236 -23.44 -2.78 4.40
N ARG A 237 -22.79 -2.07 5.35
CA ARG A 237 -23.44 -1.64 6.60
C ARG A 237 -24.58 -0.66 6.35
N LYS A 238 -24.45 0.26 5.40
CA LYS A 238 -25.51 1.22 5.03
C LYS A 238 -26.68 0.51 4.35
N GLU A 239 -26.40 -0.45 3.46
CA GLU A 239 -27.42 -1.24 2.79
C GLU A 239 -28.23 -2.10 3.78
N ALA A 240 -27.55 -2.76 4.72
CA ALA A 240 -28.21 -3.52 5.78
C ALA A 240 -29.15 -2.64 6.62
N MET A 241 -28.71 -1.43 6.99
CA MET A 241 -29.54 -0.47 7.73
C MET A 241 -30.77 0.00 6.93
N ARG A 242 -30.64 0.19 5.60
CA ARG A 242 -31.77 0.55 4.73
C ARG A 242 -32.82 -0.57 4.70
N GLN A 243 -32.39 -1.82 4.52
CA GLN A 243 -33.30 -2.98 4.47
C GLN A 243 -34.07 -3.19 5.77
N THR A 244 -33.45 -2.94 6.94
CA THR A 244 -34.15 -3.01 8.24
C THR A 244 -35.14 -1.87 8.45
N THR A 245 -34.94 -0.72 7.80
CA THR A 245 -35.82 0.45 7.94
C THR A 245 -37.03 0.37 6.99
N GLU A 246 -36.87 -0.29 5.84
CA GLU A 246 -37.93 -0.52 4.84
C GLU A 246 -38.66 -1.87 5.04
N GLY A 247 -38.95 -2.25 6.29
CA GLY A 247 -39.64 -3.52 6.62
C GLY A 247 -40.83 -3.84 5.70
N PRO A 248 -41.13 -5.14 5.48
CA PRO A 248 -41.99 -5.59 4.39
C PRO A 248 -43.31 -4.85 4.43
N LYS A 249 -43.67 -4.20 3.32
CA LYS A 249 -45.05 -3.76 3.08
C LYS A 249 -45.90 -5.03 3.13
N ILE A 250 -46.46 -5.32 4.30
CA ILE A 250 -47.60 -6.22 4.44
C ILE A 250 -48.68 -5.51 3.62
N SER A 251 -48.81 -5.90 2.36
CA SER A 251 -50.01 -5.67 1.58
C SER A 251 -51.10 -6.41 2.34
N LEU A 252 -51.81 -5.68 3.21
CA LEU A 252 -53.09 -6.10 3.75
C LEU A 252 -53.98 -6.38 2.54
N GLU A 253 -54.07 -7.66 2.22
CA GLU A 253 -55.08 -8.28 1.40
C GLU A 253 -56.44 -7.83 1.95
N ASN A 254 -57.06 -6.84 1.30
CA ASN A 254 -58.47 -6.54 1.48
C ASN A 254 -59.26 -7.58 0.69
N ASP A 255 -59.32 -8.80 1.21
CA ASP A 255 -60.38 -9.76 0.89
C ASP A 255 -61.43 -9.65 2.00
N PHE A 256 -62.33 -8.70 1.81
CA PHE A 256 -63.66 -8.70 2.42
C PHE A 256 -64.67 -8.54 1.27
N ASP A 257 -65.01 -9.67 0.66
CA ASP A 257 -66.30 -9.92 -0.01
C ASP A 257 -67.16 -10.79 0.92
#